data_AF-A0A4S0S6S2-F1
#
_entry.id   AF-A0A4S0S6S2-F1
#
_cell.length_a   1.000
_cell.length_b   1.000
_cell.length_c   1.000
_cell.angle_alpha   90.00
_cell.angle_beta   90.00
_cell.angle_gamma   90.00
#
_symmetry.space_group_name_H-M   'P 1'
#
loop_
_entity.id
_entity.type
_entity.pdbx_description
1 polymer ?
#
loop_
_entity_poly.entity_id
_entity_poly.type
_entity_poly.pdbx_seq_one_letter_code
_entity_poly.pdbx_strand_id
1 'polypeptide(L)'
;MTTMSKAAFARHINVTRGRISQYLAEGTIGRDALQGEGRNAKVIVAKAIEQIRQRRDIGQALGNGLSTRLDLVEQEEAADDVGRPPKPTTVDDEIKQERLQSERRRNRVAALEEEAQLGRLVDAATVRAEMTKLAQAVDDENAGMLADFATSIAAQFGLPQRDVLHLLRRIRADKKAAAADRARRRAESLPERVSTIVESKGEA
;
A
#
# COMPACT_ATOMS: atom_id res chain seq x y z
N MET A 1 -41.61 9.34 11.76
CA MET A 1 -41.51 8.86 10.36
C MET A 1 -41.82 10.00 9.40
N THR A 2 -40.80 10.63 8.81
CA THR A 2 -40.98 11.75 7.88
C THR A 2 -41.52 11.24 6.55
N THR A 3 -42.74 11.67 6.19
CA THR A 3 -43.32 11.39 4.88
C THR A 3 -43.42 12.66 4.06
N MET A 4 -42.97 12.60 2.81
CA MET A 4 -42.96 13.75 1.91
C MET A 4 -43.56 13.38 0.55
N SER A 5 -44.04 14.38 -0.20
CA SER A 5 -44.58 14.12 -1.54
C SER A 5 -43.49 13.58 -2.46
N LYS A 6 -43.86 12.84 -3.50
CA LYS A 6 -42.91 12.32 -4.50
C LYS A 6 -42.03 13.43 -5.11
N ALA A 7 -42.61 14.62 -5.29
CA ALA A 7 -41.89 15.79 -5.79
C ALA A 7 -40.89 16.38 -4.78
N ALA A 8 -41.24 16.37 -3.49
CA ALA A 8 -40.34 16.80 -2.41
C ALA A 8 -39.20 15.78 -2.21
N PHE A 9 -39.49 14.48 -2.31
CA PHE A 9 -38.48 13.43 -2.27
C PHE A 9 -37.49 13.54 -3.41
N ALA A 10 -37.95 13.85 -4.63
CA ALA A 10 -37.08 14.08 -5.79
C ALA A 10 -36.02 15.13 -5.51
N ARG A 11 -36.45 16.26 -4.96
CA ARG A 11 -35.55 17.35 -4.58
C ARG A 11 -34.60 16.95 -3.46
N HIS A 12 -35.11 16.18 -2.50
CA HIS A 12 -34.33 15.74 -1.34
C HIS A 12 -33.14 14.86 -1.71
N ILE A 13 -33.34 13.89 -2.62
CA ILE A 13 -32.25 13.00 -3.10
C ILE A 13 -31.57 13.50 -4.38
N ASN A 14 -31.89 14.74 -4.81
CA ASN A 14 -31.36 15.40 -5.99
C ASN A 14 -31.54 14.60 -7.31
N VAL A 15 -32.76 14.13 -7.56
CA VAL A 15 -33.14 13.44 -8.80
C VAL A 15 -34.37 14.10 -9.43
N THR A 16 -34.55 13.89 -10.74
CA THR A 16 -35.74 14.38 -11.44
C THR A 16 -36.98 13.60 -11.01
N ARG A 17 -38.16 14.23 -11.12
CA ARG A 17 -39.45 13.56 -10.83
C ARG A 17 -39.67 12.31 -11.70
N GLY A 18 -39.19 12.34 -12.94
CA GLY A 18 -39.23 11.20 -13.86
C GLY A 18 -38.44 10.00 -13.34
N ARG A 19 -37.29 10.23 -12.68
CA ARG A 19 -36.46 9.18 -12.10
C ARG A 19 -37.14 8.47 -10.92
N ILE A 20 -37.93 9.19 -10.11
CA ILE A 20 -38.75 8.57 -9.06
C ILE A 20 -39.86 7.72 -9.65
N SER A 21 -40.52 8.20 -10.71
CA SER A 21 -41.52 7.39 -11.42
C SER A 21 -40.91 6.11 -11.99
N GLN A 22 -39.67 6.20 -12.48
CA GLN A 22 -38.90 5.03 -12.91
C GLN A 22 -38.58 4.09 -11.75
N TYR A 23 -38.10 4.58 -10.60
CA TYR A 23 -37.86 3.75 -9.41
C TYR A 23 -39.12 3.05 -8.88
N LEU A 24 -40.29 3.66 -9.06
CA LEU A 24 -41.57 3.04 -8.72
C LEU A 24 -41.99 1.99 -9.75
N ALA A 25 -41.68 2.20 -11.04
CA ALA A 25 -41.99 1.25 -12.11
C ALA A 25 -41.06 0.04 -12.11
N GLU A 26 -39.77 0.25 -11.85
CA GLU A 26 -38.72 -0.77 -11.74
C GLU A 26 -38.80 -1.56 -10.42
N GLY A 27 -39.67 -1.13 -9.49
CA GLY A 27 -39.80 -1.74 -8.17
C GLY A 27 -38.61 -1.47 -7.25
N THR A 28 -37.73 -0.51 -7.57
CA THR A 28 -36.65 -0.05 -6.69
C THR A 28 -37.20 0.56 -5.41
N ILE A 29 -38.32 1.30 -5.50
CA ILE A 29 -39.12 1.75 -4.36
C ILE A 29 -40.38 0.89 -4.30
N GLY A 30 -40.56 0.13 -3.23
CA GLY A 30 -41.70 -0.75 -3.03
C GLY A 30 -42.96 -0.02 -2.54
N ARG A 31 -44.10 -0.72 -2.62
CA ARG A 31 -45.39 -0.20 -2.11
C ARG A 31 -45.39 0.03 -0.60
N ASP A 32 -44.50 -0.64 0.13
CA ASP A 32 -44.24 -0.52 1.56
C ASP A 32 -43.50 0.77 1.96
N ALA A 33 -42.85 1.43 1.00
CA ALA A 33 -42.25 2.76 1.15
C ALA A 33 -43.22 3.89 0.74
N LEU A 34 -44.46 3.57 0.35
CA LEU A 34 -45.51 4.52 0.03
C LEU A 34 -46.60 4.51 1.12
N GLN A 35 -46.99 5.71 1.55
CA GLN A 35 -48.14 5.92 2.42
C GLN A 35 -49.29 6.50 1.60
N GLY A 36 -50.36 5.71 1.44
CA GLY A 36 -51.56 6.04 0.65
C GLY A 36 -51.57 5.45 -0.76
N GLU A 37 -52.74 5.47 -1.41
CA GLU A 37 -52.96 4.91 -2.76
C GLU A 37 -53.14 6.01 -3.83
N GLY A 38 -52.61 5.76 -5.03
CA GLY A 38 -52.80 6.64 -6.19
C GLY A 38 -51.87 7.85 -6.30
N ARG A 39 -52.34 8.90 -7.01
CA ARG A 39 -51.53 10.09 -7.39
C ARG A 39 -51.05 10.91 -6.19
N ASN A 40 -51.69 10.78 -5.03
CA ASN A 40 -51.39 11.53 -3.81
C ASN A 40 -50.56 10.75 -2.78
N ALA A 41 -50.05 9.56 -3.13
CA ALA A 41 -49.22 8.75 -2.22
C ALA A 41 -47.96 9.52 -1.79
N LYS A 42 -47.69 9.53 -0.48
CA LYS A 42 -46.50 10.12 0.13
C LYS A 42 -45.40 9.08 0.26
N VAL A 43 -44.14 9.48 0.11
CA VAL A 43 -42.96 8.62 0.23
C VAL A 43 -42.47 8.65 1.67
N ILE A 44 -42.27 7.46 2.26
CA ILE A 44 -41.61 7.29 3.55
C ILE A 44 -40.09 7.35 3.28
N VAL A 45 -39.47 8.46 3.66
CA VAL A 45 -38.10 8.84 3.23
C VAL A 45 -37.07 7.79 3.60
N ALA A 46 -37.05 7.38 4.87
CA ALA A 46 -36.07 6.42 5.38
C ALA A 46 -36.14 5.07 4.63
N LYS A 47 -37.36 4.54 4.44
CA LYS A 47 -37.57 3.27 3.74
C LYS A 47 -37.20 3.35 2.26
N ALA A 48 -37.56 4.44 1.59
CA ALA A 48 -37.24 4.62 0.18
C ALA A 48 -35.73 4.73 -0.06
N ILE A 49 -34.99 5.45 0.79
CA ILE A 49 -33.52 5.55 0.70
C ILE A 49 -32.87 4.19 0.93
N GLU A 50 -33.32 3.44 1.93
CA GLU A 50 -32.80 2.10 2.22
C GLU A 50 -33.01 1.14 1.04
N GLN A 51 -34.21 1.12 0.46
CA GLN A 51 -34.53 0.28 -0.69
C GLN A 51 -33.72 0.65 -1.94
N ILE A 52 -33.52 1.96 -2.19
CA ILE A 52 -32.68 2.43 -3.29
C ILE A 52 -31.21 2.02 -3.07
N ARG A 53 -30.69 2.12 -1.84
CA ARG A 53 -29.32 1.69 -1.51
C ARG A 53 -29.13 0.17 -1.69
N GLN A 54 -30.13 -0.63 -1.33
CA GLN A 54 -30.05 -2.10 -1.42
C GLN A 54 -30.21 -2.62 -2.84
N ARG A 55 -31.05 -1.99 -3.67
CA ARG A 55 -31.43 -2.49 -5.00
C ARG A 55 -30.69 -1.83 -6.16
N ARG A 56 -29.89 -0.78 -5.91
CA ARG A 56 -29.13 -0.09 -6.96
C ARG A 56 -27.76 -0.74 -7.17
N ASP A 57 -27.51 -1.09 -8.44
CA ASP A 57 -26.27 -1.70 -8.88
C ASP A 57 -25.11 -0.66 -8.97
N ILE A 58 -23.93 -1.01 -8.43
CA ILE A 58 -22.79 -0.10 -8.25
C ILE A 58 -22.22 0.39 -9.59
N GLY A 59 -22.38 -0.40 -10.66
CA GLY A 59 -22.01 0.00 -12.03
C GLY A 59 -22.74 1.24 -12.55
N GLN A 60 -23.98 1.50 -12.10
CA GLN A 60 -24.72 2.74 -12.40
C GLN A 60 -24.47 3.88 -11.40
N ALA A 61 -23.86 3.59 -10.25
CA ALA A 61 -23.46 4.59 -9.28
C ALA A 61 -22.22 5.37 -9.74
N LEU A 62 -21.27 4.70 -10.40
CA LEU A 62 -20.09 5.35 -10.97
C LEU A 62 -20.38 6.14 -12.26
N GLY A 63 -21.33 5.70 -13.10
CA GLY A 63 -21.64 6.38 -14.35
C GLY A 63 -22.50 7.66 -14.21
N ASN A 64 -23.40 7.72 -13.23
CA ASN A 64 -24.37 8.83 -13.07
C ASN A 64 -24.52 9.34 -11.61
N GLY A 65 -23.76 8.81 -10.64
CA GLY A 65 -24.07 8.94 -9.21
C GLY A 65 -23.33 10.01 -8.42
N LEU A 66 -22.47 10.84 -9.01
CA LEU A 66 -21.79 11.92 -8.27
C LEU A 66 -22.75 13.00 -7.75
N SER A 67 -23.95 13.11 -8.32
CA SER A 67 -24.93 14.15 -7.97
C SER A 67 -26.11 13.66 -7.12
N THR A 68 -26.28 12.34 -6.92
CA THR A 68 -27.37 11.80 -6.08
C THR A 68 -26.95 11.79 -4.62
N ARG A 69 -27.41 12.77 -3.84
CA ARG A 69 -27.19 12.84 -2.38
C ARG A 69 -28.10 11.82 -1.69
N LEU A 70 -27.55 10.64 -1.42
CA LEU A 70 -28.18 9.62 -0.58
C LEU A 70 -27.67 9.66 0.85
N ASP A 71 -26.74 10.57 1.16
CA ASP A 71 -26.17 10.73 2.49
C ASP A 71 -27.16 11.51 3.35
N LEU A 72 -27.88 10.79 4.20
CA LEU A 72 -28.52 11.40 5.36
C LEU A 72 -27.37 11.98 6.19
N VAL A 73 -27.30 13.31 6.30
CA VAL A 73 -26.51 13.94 7.36
C VAL A 73 -27.19 13.50 8.66
N GLU A 74 -26.58 12.51 9.28
CA GLU A 74 -26.90 12.00 10.60
C GLU A 74 -26.81 13.17 11.58
N GLN A 75 -27.96 13.61 12.09
CA GLN A 75 -27.96 14.27 13.39
C GLN A 75 -27.72 13.17 14.43
N GLU A 76 -26.59 13.32 15.11
CA GLU A 76 -26.08 12.49 16.20
C GLU A 76 -27.19 12.11 17.19
N GLU A 77 -27.52 10.82 17.23
CA GLU A 77 -27.81 10.14 18.48
C GLU A 77 -27.06 8.81 18.44
N ALA A 78 -26.00 8.75 19.24
CA ALA A 78 -25.27 7.55 19.55
C ALA A 78 -26.22 6.54 20.20
N ALA A 79 -26.56 5.48 19.48
CA ALA A 79 -27.13 4.27 20.03
C ALA A 79 -26.30 3.08 19.53
N ASP A 80 -25.65 2.43 20.48
CA ASP A 80 -24.95 1.15 20.38
C ASP A 80 -25.64 0.18 19.39
N ASP A 81 -24.96 -0.12 18.27
CA ASP A 81 -25.33 -1.21 17.35
C ASP A 81 -24.81 -2.53 17.90
N VAL A 82 -25.49 -3.07 18.91
CA VAL A 82 -25.31 -4.45 19.35
C VAL A 82 -26.56 -5.23 18.94
N GLY A 83 -26.54 -5.87 17.77
CA GLY A 83 -27.54 -6.90 17.45
C GLY A 83 -28.04 -7.03 16.03
N ARG A 84 -27.34 -6.55 14.99
CA ARG A 84 -27.66 -6.99 13.62
C ARG A 84 -27.06 -8.38 13.37
N PRO A 85 -27.85 -9.42 13.06
CA PRO A 85 -27.29 -10.72 12.67
C PRO A 85 -26.45 -10.53 11.39
N PRO A 86 -25.24 -11.12 11.30
CA PRO A 86 -24.42 -11.01 10.11
C PRO A 86 -25.20 -11.59 8.93
N LYS A 87 -25.36 -10.80 7.86
CA LYS A 87 -25.94 -11.29 6.60
C LYS A 87 -25.11 -12.50 6.13
N PRO A 88 -25.74 -13.59 5.65
CA PRO A 88 -24.99 -14.74 5.16
C PRO A 88 -24.08 -14.28 4.03
N THR A 89 -22.77 -14.51 4.19
CA THR A 89 -21.77 -14.22 3.16
C THR A 89 -22.17 -14.98 1.91
N THR A 90 -22.52 -14.24 0.85
CA THR A 90 -22.81 -14.87 -0.43
C THR A 90 -21.49 -15.13 -1.16
N VAL A 91 -21.45 -16.14 -2.02
CA VAL A 91 -20.28 -16.42 -2.89
C VAL A 91 -19.86 -15.17 -3.67
N ASP A 92 -20.81 -14.33 -4.06
CA ASP A 92 -20.55 -13.03 -4.70
C ASP A 92 -19.80 -12.05 -3.79
N ASP A 93 -20.06 -12.05 -2.47
CA ASP A 93 -19.36 -11.19 -1.52
C ASP A 93 -17.94 -11.68 -1.26
N GLU A 94 -17.71 -13.00 -1.27
CA GLU A 94 -16.37 -13.60 -1.20
C GLU A 94 -15.54 -13.25 -2.44
N ILE A 95 -16.13 -13.38 -3.64
CA ILE A 95 -15.47 -12.99 -4.91
C ILE A 95 -15.14 -11.48 -4.92
N LYS A 96 -16.03 -10.64 -4.39
CA LYS A 96 -15.77 -9.19 -4.26
C LYS A 96 -14.60 -8.91 -3.31
N GLN A 97 -14.54 -9.62 -2.18
CA GLN A 97 -13.45 -9.47 -1.21
C GLN A 97 -12.11 -9.94 -1.79
N GLU A 98 -12.09 -11.08 -2.49
CA GLU A 98 -10.88 -11.59 -3.14
C GLU A 98 -10.36 -10.64 -4.24
N ARG A 99 -11.27 -10.08 -5.05
CA ARG A 99 -10.91 -9.06 -6.05
C ARG A 99 -10.32 -7.81 -5.41
N LEU A 100 -10.92 -7.33 -4.32
CA LEU A 100 -10.38 -6.18 -3.58
C LEU A 100 -8.98 -6.46 -3.02
N GLN A 101 -8.75 -7.67 -2.49
CA GLN A 101 -7.42 -8.07 -2.02
C GLN A 101 -6.41 -8.17 -3.16
N SER A 102 -6.83 -8.68 -4.33
CA SER A 102 -5.98 -8.74 -5.53
C SER A 102 -5.57 -7.35 -6.01
N GLU A 103 -6.52 -6.41 -6.12
CA GLU A 103 -6.23 -5.02 -6.50
C GLU A 103 -5.36 -4.31 -5.46
N ARG A 104 -5.58 -4.55 -4.16
CA ARG A 104 -4.70 -4.01 -3.10
C ARG A 104 -3.27 -4.53 -3.21
N ARG A 105 -3.08 -5.83 -3.54
CA ARG A 105 -1.75 -6.38 -3.79
C ARG A 105 -1.11 -5.74 -5.02
N ARG A 106 -1.88 -5.59 -6.11
CA ARG A 106 -1.41 -4.94 -7.34
C ARG A 106 -0.98 -3.50 -7.10
N ASN A 107 -1.79 -2.71 -6.39
CA ASN A 107 -1.46 -1.33 -6.03
C ASN A 107 -0.19 -1.25 -5.17
N ARG A 108 0.00 -2.18 -4.24
CA ARG A 108 1.22 -2.24 -3.42
C ARG A 108 2.46 -2.53 -4.26
N VAL A 109 2.38 -3.46 -5.22
CA VAL A 109 3.49 -3.77 -6.13
C VAL A 109 3.80 -2.57 -7.02
N ALA A 110 2.78 -1.94 -7.61
CA ALA A 110 2.95 -0.76 -8.44
C ALA A 110 3.62 0.39 -7.66
N ALA A 111 3.22 0.65 -6.42
CA ALA A 111 3.85 1.68 -5.58
C ALA A 111 5.34 1.37 -5.28
N LEU A 112 5.70 0.10 -5.08
CA LEU A 112 7.10 -0.30 -4.90
C LEU A 112 7.93 -0.13 -6.18
N GLU A 113 7.34 -0.44 -7.34
CA GLU A 113 7.97 -0.25 -8.65
C GLU A 113 8.20 1.25 -8.96
N GLU A 114 7.23 2.11 -8.65
CA GLU A 114 7.37 3.57 -8.79
C GLU A 114 8.50 4.11 -7.90
N GLU A 115 8.55 3.72 -6.63
CA GLU A 115 9.62 4.16 -5.72
C GLU A 115 11.01 3.62 -6.13
N ALA A 116 11.08 2.44 -6.74
CA ALA A 116 12.31 1.93 -7.34
C ALA A 116 12.74 2.73 -8.56
N GLN A 117 11.80 3.14 -9.43
CA GLN A 117 12.08 4.01 -10.57
C GLN A 117 12.55 5.41 -10.15
N LEU A 118 12.02 5.93 -9.04
CA LEU A 118 12.47 7.18 -8.41
C LEU A 118 13.82 7.04 -7.69
N GLY A 119 14.44 5.86 -7.72
CA GLY A 119 15.76 5.59 -7.13
C GLY A 119 15.77 5.56 -5.61
N ARG A 120 14.60 5.48 -4.96
CA ARG A 120 14.47 5.46 -3.49
C ARG A 120 14.56 4.05 -2.92
N LEU A 121 14.22 3.05 -3.72
CA LEU A 121 14.39 1.63 -3.39
C LEU A 121 15.38 0.99 -4.36
N VAL A 122 16.25 0.14 -3.82
CA VAL A 122 17.21 -0.65 -4.59
C VAL A 122 17.11 -2.10 -4.18
N ASP A 123 17.34 -3.00 -5.13
CA ASP A 123 17.44 -4.42 -4.82
C ASP A 123 18.67 -4.67 -3.94
N ALA A 124 18.43 -5.18 -2.72
CA ALA A 124 19.46 -5.46 -1.76
C ALA A 124 20.46 -6.53 -2.27
N ALA A 125 20.02 -7.48 -3.12
CA ALA A 125 20.93 -8.47 -3.69
C ALA A 125 21.92 -7.81 -4.66
N THR A 126 21.43 -6.93 -5.52
CA THR A 126 22.25 -6.13 -6.43
C THR A 126 23.25 -5.25 -5.65
N VAL A 127 22.80 -4.52 -4.63
CA VAL A 127 23.71 -3.68 -3.81
C VAL A 127 24.79 -4.52 -3.13
N ARG A 128 24.43 -5.68 -2.56
CA ARG A 128 25.42 -6.58 -1.94
C ARG A 128 26.46 -7.06 -2.94
N ALA A 129 26.04 -7.39 -4.17
CA ALA A 129 26.96 -7.82 -5.22
C ALA A 129 27.93 -6.70 -5.62
N GLU A 130 27.42 -5.48 -5.84
CA GLU A 130 28.25 -4.32 -6.19
C GLU A 130 29.23 -3.94 -5.06
N MET A 131 28.76 -3.95 -3.82
CA MET A 131 29.64 -3.70 -2.65
C MET A 131 30.73 -4.76 -2.51
N THR A 132 30.42 -6.02 -2.84
CA THR A 132 31.42 -7.10 -2.83
C THR A 132 32.48 -6.87 -3.91
N LYS A 133 32.07 -6.48 -5.12
CA LYS A 133 33.01 -6.14 -6.20
C LYS A 133 33.92 -4.97 -5.82
N LEU A 134 33.34 -3.90 -5.25
CA LEU A 134 34.10 -2.75 -4.79
C LEU A 134 35.12 -3.13 -3.71
N ALA A 135 34.70 -3.93 -2.72
CA ALA A 135 35.60 -4.40 -1.67
C ALA A 135 36.74 -5.27 -2.23
N GLN A 136 36.45 -6.12 -3.23
CA GLN A 136 37.46 -6.94 -3.91
C GLN A 136 38.48 -6.06 -4.64
N ALA A 137 38.02 -5.07 -5.40
CA ALA A 137 38.90 -4.16 -6.14
C ALA A 137 39.88 -3.41 -5.20
N VAL A 138 39.36 -2.89 -4.08
CA VAL A 138 40.18 -2.23 -3.05
C VAL A 138 41.17 -3.22 -2.41
N ASP A 139 40.77 -4.47 -2.21
CA ASP A 139 41.65 -5.49 -1.64
C ASP A 139 42.78 -5.89 -2.60
N ASP A 140 42.52 -5.95 -3.90
CA ASP A 140 43.50 -6.26 -4.94
C ASP A 140 44.51 -5.11 -5.09
N GLU A 141 44.05 -3.85 -5.10
CA GLU A 141 44.92 -2.67 -5.12
C GLU A 141 45.84 -2.63 -3.89
N ASN A 142 45.28 -2.86 -2.70
CA ASN A 142 46.06 -2.96 -1.46
C ASN A 142 47.07 -4.12 -1.49
N ALA A 143 46.74 -5.24 -2.14
CA ALA A 143 47.66 -6.36 -2.29
C ALA A 143 48.87 -5.98 -3.15
N GLY A 144 48.65 -5.19 -4.20
CA GLY A 144 49.70 -4.64 -5.06
C GLY A 144 50.68 -3.76 -4.29
N MET A 145 50.16 -2.82 -3.49
CA MET A 145 50.98 -1.88 -2.69
C MET A 145 51.92 -2.58 -1.69
N LEU A 146 51.61 -3.80 -1.23
CA LEU A 146 52.50 -4.55 -0.36
C LEU A 146 53.84 -4.91 -1.02
N ALA A 147 53.86 -5.10 -2.34
CA ALA A 147 55.09 -5.38 -3.08
C ALA A 147 56.00 -4.15 -3.08
N ASP A 148 55.43 -2.96 -3.26
CA ASP A 148 56.16 -1.69 -3.23
C ASP A 148 56.73 -1.44 -1.84
N PHE A 149 55.93 -1.62 -0.79
CA PHE A 149 56.41 -1.53 0.60
C PHE A 149 57.53 -2.52 0.89
N ALA A 150 57.39 -3.77 0.46
CA ALA A 150 58.44 -4.76 0.64
C ALA A 150 59.73 -4.35 -0.06
N THR A 151 59.65 -3.76 -1.25
CA THR A 151 60.81 -3.23 -1.98
C THR A 151 61.49 -2.11 -1.21
N SER A 152 60.74 -1.09 -0.78
CA SER A 152 61.30 0.06 -0.06
C SER A 152 61.92 -0.34 1.28
N ILE A 153 61.24 -1.20 2.05
CA ILE A 153 61.75 -1.70 3.33
C ILE A 153 63.00 -2.56 3.12
N ALA A 154 62.98 -3.46 2.15
CA ALA A 154 64.14 -4.31 1.84
C ALA A 154 65.37 -3.48 1.46
N ALA A 155 65.19 -2.46 0.60
CA ALA A 155 66.25 -1.57 0.21
C ALA A 155 66.79 -0.73 1.38
N GLN A 156 65.89 -0.22 2.24
CA GLN A 156 66.27 0.63 3.37
C GLN A 156 67.03 -0.12 4.47
N PHE A 157 66.68 -1.38 4.72
CA PHE A 157 67.21 -2.17 5.84
C PHE A 157 68.14 -3.31 5.40
N GLY A 158 68.41 -3.47 4.11
CA GLY A 158 69.26 -4.55 3.57
C GLY A 158 68.67 -5.95 3.76
N LEU A 159 67.34 -6.08 3.82
CA LEU A 159 66.64 -7.34 4.06
C LEU A 159 66.27 -8.04 2.74
N PRO A 160 66.12 -9.37 2.72
CA PRO A 160 65.55 -10.05 1.57
C PRO A 160 64.10 -9.61 1.33
N GLN A 161 63.83 -8.99 0.18
CA GLN A 161 62.49 -8.50 -0.20
C GLN A 161 61.41 -9.58 -0.11
N ARG A 162 61.73 -10.81 -0.52
CA ARG A 162 60.83 -11.97 -0.45
C ARG A 162 60.33 -12.18 0.98
N ASP A 163 61.21 -12.11 1.97
CA ASP A 163 60.87 -12.38 3.36
C ASP A 163 60.03 -11.24 3.96
N VAL A 164 60.36 -9.99 3.62
CA VAL A 164 59.55 -8.82 4.00
C VAL A 164 58.14 -8.92 3.40
N LEU A 165 58.02 -9.27 2.12
CA LEU A 165 56.73 -9.42 1.45
C LEU A 165 55.89 -10.56 2.07
N HIS A 166 56.50 -11.71 2.38
CA HIS A 166 55.81 -12.79 3.07
C HIS A 166 55.33 -12.36 4.46
N LEU A 167 56.14 -11.63 5.22
CA LEU A 167 55.76 -11.10 6.53
C LEU A 167 54.56 -10.15 6.41
N LEU A 168 54.60 -9.19 5.50
CA LEU A 168 53.53 -8.23 5.27
C LEU A 168 52.23 -8.91 4.86
N ARG A 169 52.29 -9.88 3.92
CA ARG A 169 51.13 -10.67 3.49
C ARG A 169 50.51 -11.44 4.65
N ARG A 170 51.31 -12.08 5.48
CA ARG A 170 50.85 -12.80 6.68
C ARG A 170 50.16 -11.86 7.67
N ILE A 171 50.80 -10.76 8.04
CA ILE A 171 50.22 -9.77 8.96
C ILE A 171 48.90 -9.23 8.41
N ARG A 172 48.84 -8.91 7.11
CA ARG A 172 47.61 -8.47 6.47
C ARG A 172 46.51 -9.52 6.56
N ALA A 173 46.81 -10.79 6.26
CA ALA A 173 45.83 -11.86 6.32
C ALA A 173 45.25 -12.00 7.73
N ASP A 174 46.09 -11.97 8.77
CA ASP A 174 45.67 -12.04 10.17
C ASP A 174 44.78 -10.85 10.56
N LYS A 175 45.18 -9.62 10.17
CA LYS A 175 44.39 -8.42 10.44
C LYS A 175 43.06 -8.41 9.68
N LYS A 176 43.05 -8.91 8.45
CA LYS A 176 41.84 -9.03 7.61
C LYS A 176 40.87 -10.05 8.22
N ALA A 177 41.35 -11.22 8.66
CA ALA A 177 40.53 -12.21 9.35
C ALA A 177 39.87 -11.63 10.61
N ALA A 178 40.67 -10.97 11.47
CA ALA A 178 40.15 -10.34 12.66
C ALA A 178 39.13 -9.22 12.36
N ALA A 179 39.34 -8.44 11.29
CA ALA A 179 38.39 -7.43 10.85
C ALA A 179 37.08 -8.04 10.31
N ALA A 180 37.18 -9.11 9.52
CA ALA A 180 36.03 -9.85 9.02
C ALA A 180 35.19 -10.44 10.16
N ASP A 181 35.82 -10.96 11.20
CA ASP A 181 35.10 -11.47 12.39
C ASP A 181 34.35 -10.36 13.12
N ARG A 182 34.96 -9.19 13.30
CA ARG A 182 34.27 -8.02 13.89
C ARG A 182 33.09 -7.56 13.03
N ALA A 183 33.26 -7.52 11.71
CA ALA A 183 32.19 -7.18 10.77
C ALA A 183 31.04 -8.19 10.82
N ARG A 184 31.33 -9.50 10.87
CA ARG A 184 30.31 -10.56 11.00
C ARG A 184 29.49 -10.41 12.28
N ARG A 185 30.15 -10.25 13.43
CA ARG A 185 29.46 -10.03 14.71
C ARG A 185 28.58 -8.78 14.69
N ARG A 186 29.04 -7.72 14.03
CA ARG A 186 28.24 -6.50 13.86
C ARG A 186 27.01 -6.75 12.99
N ALA A 187 27.16 -7.50 11.90
CA ALA A 187 26.05 -7.86 11.03
C ALA A 187 25.00 -8.72 11.75
N GLU A 188 25.44 -9.69 12.57
CA GLU A 188 24.55 -10.52 13.40
C GLU A 188 23.76 -9.70 14.44
N SER A 189 24.32 -8.58 14.91
CA SER A 189 23.63 -7.69 15.85
C SER A 189 22.61 -6.75 15.21
N LEU A 190 22.55 -6.67 13.88
CA LEU A 190 21.62 -5.80 13.17
C LEU A 190 20.30 -6.52 12.91
N PRO A 191 19.15 -5.83 13.02
CA PRO A 191 17.86 -6.41 12.69
C PRO A 191 17.78 -6.76 11.19
N GLU A 192 17.18 -7.90 10.86
CA GLU A 192 17.05 -8.38 9.47
C GLU A 192 16.27 -7.41 8.58
N ARG A 193 15.29 -6.69 9.14
CA ARG A 193 14.47 -5.71 8.43
C ARG A 193 14.23 -4.48 9.31
N VAL A 194 14.28 -3.31 8.68
CA VAL A 194 13.91 -2.03 9.29
C VAL A 194 12.76 -1.43 8.49
N SER A 195 11.61 -1.22 9.12
CA SER A 195 10.48 -0.55 8.48
C SER A 195 10.77 0.93 8.32
N THR A 196 10.72 1.43 7.09
CA THR A 196 10.95 2.85 6.79
C THR A 196 9.75 3.40 6.02
N ILE A 197 9.21 4.54 6.45
CA ILE A 197 8.16 5.25 5.73
C ILE A 197 8.85 6.18 4.75
N VAL A 198 8.60 6.00 3.45
CA VAL A 198 9.11 6.90 2.41
C VAL A 198 8.02 7.93 2.14
N GLU A 199 8.16 9.13 2.72
CA GLU A 199 7.24 10.23 2.43
C GLU A 199 7.51 10.75 1.01
N SER A 200 6.55 10.59 0.10
CA SER A 200 6.53 11.36 -1.13
C SER A 200 6.23 12.81 -0.74
N LYS A 201 7.27 13.67 -0.72
CA LYS A 201 7.03 15.11 -0.76
C LYS A 201 6.27 15.40 -2.04
N GLY A 202 4.96 15.55 -1.93
CA GLY A 202 4.10 16.05 -2.98
C GLY A 202 4.64 17.41 -3.42
N GLU A 203 4.90 17.54 -4.71
CA GLU A 203 5.17 18.82 -5.35
C GLU A 203 3.97 19.74 -5.10
N ALA A 204 4.28 20.93 -4.57
CA ALA A 204 3.35 22.04 -4.38
C ALA A 204 3.21 22.84 -5.69
#